data_AF-A0A9E5XXZ0-F1
#
_entry.id   AF-A0A9E5XXZ0-F1
#
_cell.length_a   1.000
_cell.length_b   1.000
_cell.length_c   1.000
_cell.angle_alpha   90.00
_cell.angle_beta   90.00
_cell.angle_gamma   90.00
#
_symmetry.space_group_name_H-M   'P 1'
#
loop_
_entity.id
_entity.type
_entity.pdbx_description
1 polymer ?
#
loop_
_entity_poly.entity_id
_entity_poly.type
_entity_poly.pdbx_seq_one_letter_code
_entity_poly.pdbx_strand_id
1 'polypeptide(L)'
;MKKLIKSLFIASFIIGIFTAFPSCDEETTAAILEGLGWYGLGGELGDDTTQIENDIYLGDPDDLPSSVDLSPYFPPIGDQGAYGTCVAWATGYNHKSFLEAWDDNHRTSFSESQKFSPKYLFWTIPSSDKGDDCNGTGFEPAYDVMIANGIADLATTPYTDLGDCSSYPASYEHDVAANHKIESYRQVNVDVETLKQYLAQGRALSFGAKLGENFMAWNSGDVIDWDTDTYQGQHAYHAMTLCGYDDSKGNNGAFRVVNTWGTSWGDGGYIWVDYNFFVNDFAFCAFAATNKFSNPDSDGDNEVDEGEQNQGIDLMAWELYDLQDDNYPDDSRARVAKYNAFNSGTENIDASNDWNIIYIYYNANNANDYGILLYDYYTDDYGSYGEDGDLNDYNAGDSEIGNNWWNYINIPAGQSVAQALYGGEDARFSWAYEMPEISGEYYLVIIVDGYDVIQEFDESNNYFYLTDANGGPITFYNGVMQESPAKSFEKNLNPQIGDDSPKQSVITEENLNAYSTKEIRKLIDYRLKSGDIQRKASMLKSAKVGKKTNG
;
A
#
# COMPACT_ATOMS: atom_id res chain seq x y z
N MET A 1 54.42 33.32 -57.46
CA MET A 1 53.25 32.99 -58.29
C MET A 1 51.98 33.23 -57.45
N LYS A 2 51.06 34.08 -57.96
CA LYS A 2 49.61 34.30 -57.64
C LYS A 2 49.13 34.12 -56.18
N LYS A 3 48.83 35.19 -55.40
CA LYS A 3 47.55 35.95 -55.23
C LYS A 3 46.31 35.17 -54.69
N LEU A 4 46.00 35.42 -53.40
CA LEU A 4 44.78 36.07 -52.80
C LEU A 4 43.35 35.43 -52.85
N ILE A 5 42.63 35.58 -51.71
CA ILE A 5 41.15 35.62 -51.42
C ILE A 5 40.52 34.28 -50.97
N LYS A 6 39.96 34.07 -49.74
CA LYS A 6 38.79 34.58 -48.96
C LYS A 6 37.41 33.90 -49.30
N SER A 7 36.81 33.29 -48.26
CA SER A 7 35.36 33.17 -47.95
C SER A 7 34.50 31.97 -48.43
N LEU A 8 33.79 31.37 -47.45
CA LEU A 8 32.47 30.67 -47.37
C LEU A 8 31.73 30.23 -48.66
N PHE A 9 31.23 28.97 -48.69
CA PHE A 9 29.79 28.59 -48.53
C PHE A 9 29.55 27.07 -48.75
N ILE A 10 28.81 26.48 -47.80
CA ILE A 10 27.82 25.37 -47.81
C ILE A 10 27.65 24.54 -49.09
N ALA A 11 27.71 23.21 -48.95
CA ALA A 11 26.79 22.26 -49.60
C ALA A 11 26.82 20.90 -48.88
N SER A 12 25.79 20.62 -48.08
CA SER A 12 25.46 19.30 -47.57
C SER A 12 25.23 18.34 -48.74
N PHE A 13 25.88 17.17 -48.71
CA PHE A 13 25.63 16.11 -49.66
C PHE A 13 24.62 15.14 -49.04
N ILE A 14 23.37 15.25 -49.49
CA ILE A 14 22.32 14.25 -49.30
C ILE A 14 22.73 13.02 -50.12
N ILE A 15 23.01 11.90 -49.46
CA ILE A 15 22.99 10.58 -50.10
C ILE A 15 21.77 9.87 -49.56
N GLY A 16 20.70 9.88 -50.35
CA GLY A 16 19.59 8.96 -50.17
C GLY A 16 20.06 7.55 -50.51
N ILE A 17 19.97 6.66 -49.53
CA ILE A 17 19.90 5.22 -49.77
C ILE A 17 18.43 4.85 -49.61
N PHE A 18 17.74 4.75 -50.74
CA PHE A 18 16.50 3.98 -50.84
C PHE A 18 16.90 2.50 -50.88
N THR A 19 16.73 1.81 -49.76
CA THR A 19 16.56 0.35 -49.74
C THR A 19 15.19 0.07 -49.16
N ALA A 20 14.27 -0.30 -50.04
CA ALA A 20 13.00 -0.90 -49.66
C ALA A 20 13.27 -2.28 -49.06
N PHE A 21 12.93 -2.46 -47.79
CA PHE A 21 12.73 -3.77 -47.18
C PHE A 21 11.24 -3.94 -46.85
N PRO A 22 10.60 -5.04 -47.29
CA PRO A 22 9.30 -5.45 -46.81
C PRO A 22 9.49 -6.52 -45.73
N SER A 23 9.50 -6.13 -44.46
CA SER A 23 8.99 -6.95 -43.35
C SER A 23 8.82 -6.05 -42.12
N CYS A 24 7.60 -6.02 -41.58
CA CYS A 24 7.39 -5.67 -40.18
C CYS A 24 7.86 -6.87 -39.38
N ASP A 25 9.09 -6.84 -38.90
CA ASP A 25 9.55 -7.74 -37.84
C ASP A 25 9.57 -6.95 -36.53
N GLU A 26 8.73 -7.36 -35.57
CA GLU A 26 8.59 -6.74 -34.23
C GLU A 26 9.94 -6.55 -33.51
N GLU A 27 10.89 -7.45 -33.76
CA GLU A 27 12.26 -7.41 -33.22
C GLU A 27 13.04 -6.13 -33.58
N THR A 28 12.78 -5.51 -34.74
CA THR A 28 13.51 -4.30 -35.16
C THR A 28 12.94 -3.01 -34.56
N THR A 29 11.66 -3.00 -34.19
CA THR A 29 11.03 -1.91 -33.45
C THR A 29 11.39 -1.93 -31.97
N ALA A 30 11.44 -3.12 -31.35
CA ALA A 30 11.89 -3.28 -29.96
C ALA A 30 13.34 -2.80 -29.79
N ALA A 31 14.26 -3.20 -30.68
CA ALA A 31 15.65 -2.79 -30.64
C ALA A 31 15.89 -1.28 -30.90
N ILE A 32 14.96 -0.58 -31.57
CA ILE A 32 15.02 0.88 -31.76
C ILE A 32 14.39 1.63 -30.57
N LEU A 33 13.37 1.05 -29.93
CA LEU A 33 12.83 1.56 -28.66
C LEU A 33 13.85 1.39 -27.51
N GLU A 34 14.53 0.26 -27.42
CA GLU A 34 15.62 0.00 -26.46
C GLU A 34 16.83 0.93 -26.67
N GLY A 35 17.13 1.28 -27.93
CA GLY A 35 18.28 2.11 -28.28
C GLY A 35 18.08 3.62 -28.12
N LEU A 36 16.84 4.11 -27.92
CA LEU A 36 16.54 5.54 -27.94
C LEU A 36 15.50 6.03 -26.91
N GLY A 37 15.08 5.23 -25.92
CA GLY A 37 14.13 5.72 -24.91
C GLY A 37 13.88 4.84 -23.70
N TRP A 38 14.83 4.86 -22.76
CA TRP A 38 14.63 4.72 -21.31
C TRP A 38 13.96 3.43 -20.81
N TYR A 39 14.80 2.42 -20.53
CA TYR A 39 14.52 1.02 -20.17
C TYR A 39 13.43 0.75 -19.11
N GLY A 40 13.09 1.70 -18.22
CA GLY A 40 12.33 1.39 -16.99
C GLY A 40 10.87 1.86 -16.93
N LEU A 41 10.37 2.67 -17.87
CA LEU A 41 9.01 3.26 -17.77
C LEU A 41 8.08 2.88 -18.93
N GLY A 42 8.52 2.00 -19.84
CA GLY A 42 7.72 1.54 -20.98
C GLY A 42 8.40 0.52 -21.90
N GLY A 43 9.50 -0.11 -21.47
CA GLY A 43 10.23 -1.17 -22.19
C GLY A 43 9.98 -2.57 -21.61
N GLU A 44 10.80 -3.58 -21.96
CA GLU A 44 10.70 -4.97 -21.44
C GLU A 44 10.83 -5.10 -19.90
N LEU A 45 11.30 -4.05 -19.21
CA LEU A 45 11.38 -3.95 -17.75
C LEU A 45 10.36 -2.94 -17.17
N GLY A 46 9.24 -2.71 -17.86
CA GLY A 46 8.15 -1.93 -17.28
C GLY A 46 7.68 -2.57 -15.97
N ASP A 47 7.54 -1.75 -14.93
CA ASP A 47 6.99 -2.12 -13.61
C ASP A 47 5.73 -3.03 -13.81
N ASP A 48 5.72 -4.23 -13.20
CA ASP A 48 4.53 -5.10 -13.21
C ASP A 48 3.55 -4.63 -12.15
N THR A 49 2.88 -3.57 -12.52
CA THR A 49 1.82 -2.90 -11.78
C THR A 49 0.69 -3.80 -11.26
N THR A 50 0.57 -5.04 -11.77
CA THR A 50 -0.49 -5.97 -11.34
C THR A 50 -0.18 -6.69 -10.03
N GLN A 51 1.08 -6.65 -9.58
CA GLN A 51 1.55 -7.32 -8.36
C GLN A 51 1.71 -6.37 -7.17
N ILE A 52 1.39 -5.08 -7.34
CA ILE A 52 1.50 -4.08 -6.27
C ILE A 52 0.12 -3.81 -5.71
N GLU A 53 0.02 -3.83 -4.39
CA GLU A 53 -1.21 -3.54 -3.69
C GLU A 53 -1.66 -2.10 -3.96
N ASN A 54 -2.95 -1.90 -4.26
CA ASN A 54 -3.52 -0.57 -4.29
C ASN A 54 -3.56 -0.01 -2.87
N ASP A 55 -3.37 1.29 -2.68
CA ASP A 55 -3.46 1.82 -1.32
C ASP A 55 -4.93 1.95 -0.82
N ILE A 56 -5.12 2.00 0.51
CA ILE A 56 -6.44 2.00 1.14
C ILE A 56 -7.05 3.40 1.14
N TYR A 57 -8.19 3.55 0.45
CA TYR A 57 -8.99 4.75 0.54
C TYR A 57 -9.93 4.78 1.76
N LEU A 58 -9.64 5.72 2.69
CA LEU A 58 -10.37 5.94 3.95
C LEU A 58 -11.25 7.19 3.95
N GLY A 59 -11.48 7.86 2.82
CA GLY A 59 -12.28 9.09 2.75
C GLY A 59 -13.70 8.87 2.25
N ASP A 60 -14.54 9.90 2.39
CA ASP A 60 -15.78 10.02 1.60
C ASP A 60 -15.43 10.72 0.27
N PRO A 61 -15.62 10.07 -0.88
CA PRO A 61 -15.26 10.67 -2.16
C PRO A 61 -16.05 11.94 -2.47
N ASP A 62 -17.23 12.09 -1.85
CA ASP A 62 -18.14 13.20 -2.05
C ASP A 62 -17.79 14.45 -1.20
N ASP A 63 -16.79 14.37 -0.30
CA ASP A 63 -16.41 15.46 0.63
C ASP A 63 -14.91 15.84 0.57
N LEU A 64 -14.35 15.91 -0.65
CA LEU A 64 -12.98 16.38 -0.85
C LEU A 64 -12.90 17.92 -0.85
N PRO A 65 -11.83 18.53 -0.27
CA PRO A 65 -11.57 19.96 -0.42
C PRO A 65 -11.55 20.37 -1.90
N SER A 66 -11.99 21.57 -2.25
CA SER A 66 -11.95 22.04 -3.64
C SER A 66 -10.54 22.32 -4.16
N SER A 67 -9.57 22.44 -3.26
CA SER A 67 -8.15 22.56 -3.59
C SER A 67 -7.25 22.12 -2.44
N VAL A 68 -6.07 21.61 -2.81
CA VAL A 68 -5.00 21.18 -1.89
C VAL A 68 -3.67 21.63 -2.49
N ASP A 69 -2.78 22.17 -1.65
CA ASP A 69 -1.42 22.55 -2.05
C ASP A 69 -0.39 22.02 -1.04
N LEU A 70 0.33 20.97 -1.43
CA LEU A 70 1.41 20.36 -0.64
C LEU A 70 2.78 20.94 -1.00
N SER A 71 2.87 21.79 -2.03
CA SER A 71 4.16 22.35 -2.50
C SER A 71 5.02 23.05 -1.42
N PRO A 72 4.48 23.67 -0.35
CA PRO A 72 5.30 24.24 0.72
C PRO A 72 6.15 23.21 1.48
N TYR A 73 5.79 21.93 1.42
CA TYR A 73 6.45 20.83 2.12
C TYR A 73 7.39 20.03 1.23
N PHE A 74 7.63 20.48 0.00
CA PHE A 74 8.64 19.91 -0.88
C PHE A 74 9.98 20.63 -0.70
N PRO A 75 11.11 19.95 -0.97
CA PRO A 75 12.40 20.62 -1.04
C PRO A 75 12.40 21.69 -2.15
N PRO A 76 13.35 22.64 -2.14
CA PRO A 76 13.54 23.56 -3.24
C PRO A 76 13.66 22.82 -4.59
N ILE A 77 13.22 23.45 -5.68
CA ILE A 77 13.24 22.80 -7.01
C ILE A 77 14.64 22.30 -7.37
N GLY A 78 14.72 21.00 -7.62
CA GLY A 78 15.92 20.30 -8.05
C GLY A 78 16.20 20.42 -9.55
N ASP A 79 17.38 19.99 -9.95
CA ASP A 79 17.81 19.94 -11.35
C ASP A 79 18.60 18.66 -11.62
N GLN A 80 18.00 17.73 -12.36
CA GLN A 80 18.64 16.46 -12.70
C GLN A 80 19.78 16.60 -13.71
N GLY A 81 19.82 17.72 -14.44
CA GLY A 81 20.78 17.97 -15.51
C GLY A 81 20.55 17.07 -16.72
N ALA A 82 21.65 16.67 -17.37
CA ALA A 82 21.62 15.93 -18.63
C ALA A 82 21.41 14.41 -18.49
N TYR A 83 21.30 13.92 -17.25
CA TYR A 83 21.13 12.51 -16.97
C TYR A 83 19.65 12.15 -17.00
N GLY A 84 19.32 10.99 -17.52
CA GLY A 84 18.05 10.41 -17.16
C GLY A 84 18.21 9.84 -15.75
N THR A 85 17.70 10.53 -14.76
CA THR A 85 17.59 10.05 -13.37
C THR A 85 16.28 10.51 -12.76
N CYS A 86 15.30 10.82 -13.62
CA CYS A 86 14.03 11.44 -13.24
C CYS A 86 13.31 10.65 -12.15
N VAL A 87 13.35 9.30 -12.20
CA VAL A 87 12.75 8.47 -11.15
C VAL A 87 13.43 8.70 -9.81
N ALA A 88 14.77 8.63 -9.74
CA ALA A 88 15.50 8.87 -8.49
C ALA A 88 15.32 10.30 -7.94
N TRP A 89 15.07 11.26 -8.84
CA TRP A 89 14.72 12.64 -8.49
C TRP A 89 13.27 12.77 -7.99
N ALA A 90 12.32 12.08 -8.62
CA ALA A 90 10.92 12.08 -8.23
C ALA A 90 10.71 11.34 -6.90
N THR A 91 11.22 10.11 -6.76
CA THR A 91 11.01 9.25 -5.58
C THR A 91 11.96 9.60 -4.44
N GLY A 92 13.25 9.83 -4.74
CA GLY A 92 14.26 10.16 -3.74
C GLY A 92 14.22 11.63 -3.35
N TYR A 93 14.58 12.54 -4.26
CA TYR A 93 14.69 13.95 -3.89
C TYR A 93 13.35 14.59 -3.54
N ASN A 94 12.33 14.48 -4.39
CA ASN A 94 11.04 15.12 -4.13
C ASN A 94 10.22 14.35 -3.09
N HIS A 95 9.88 13.09 -3.37
CA HIS A 95 8.91 12.34 -2.58
C HIS A 95 9.45 11.96 -1.19
N LYS A 96 10.65 11.37 -1.05
CA LYS A 96 11.20 11.06 0.28
C LYS A 96 11.47 12.31 1.13
N SER A 97 11.97 13.39 0.54
CA SER A 97 12.15 14.63 1.31
C SER A 97 10.82 15.24 1.74
N PHE A 98 9.78 15.10 0.92
CA PHE A 98 8.42 15.45 1.30
C PHE A 98 7.93 14.59 2.47
N LEU A 99 8.07 13.26 2.41
CA LEU A 99 7.66 12.36 3.49
C LEU A 99 8.30 12.76 4.82
N GLU A 100 9.62 12.96 4.82
CA GLU A 100 10.39 13.35 6.01
C GLU A 100 10.12 14.79 6.48
N ALA A 101 9.57 15.64 5.62
CA ALA A 101 9.11 16.96 6.00
C ALA A 101 7.69 16.93 6.57
N TRP A 102 6.84 16.07 6.00
CA TRP A 102 5.48 15.84 6.47
C TRP A 102 5.50 15.29 7.89
N ASP A 103 6.32 14.26 8.13
CA ASP A 103 6.48 13.60 9.43
C ASP A 103 7.18 14.51 10.46
N ASP A 104 8.10 15.38 10.03
CA ASP A 104 8.74 16.42 10.86
C ASP A 104 7.82 17.63 11.05
N ASN A 105 6.58 17.37 11.49
CA ASN A 105 5.54 18.34 11.76
C ASN A 105 5.35 19.37 10.63
N HIS A 106 5.23 18.87 9.40
CA HIS A 106 4.97 19.69 8.20
C HIS A 106 6.03 20.78 7.97
N ARG A 107 7.31 20.39 8.06
CA ARG A 107 8.45 21.27 7.83
C ARG A 107 8.41 21.89 6.42
N THR A 108 8.71 23.20 6.34
CA THR A 108 8.72 23.95 5.07
C THR A 108 10.09 24.51 4.69
N SER A 109 11.15 24.07 5.38
CA SER A 109 12.53 24.51 5.14
C SER A 109 13.48 23.32 5.16
N PHE A 110 14.51 23.35 4.31
CA PHE A 110 15.35 22.19 4.04
C PHE A 110 16.83 22.55 4.10
N SER A 111 17.59 21.87 4.95
CA SER A 111 19.06 21.79 4.85
C SER A 111 19.48 20.69 3.87
N GLU A 112 20.78 20.58 3.55
CA GLU A 112 21.30 19.46 2.74
C GLU A 112 21.08 18.09 3.42
N SER A 113 21.08 18.03 4.75
CA SER A 113 20.82 16.78 5.51
C SER A 113 19.32 16.44 5.61
N GLN A 114 18.45 17.26 5.03
CA GLN A 114 17.00 17.05 4.98
C GLN A 114 16.51 16.86 3.54
N LYS A 115 17.44 16.82 2.58
CA LYS A 115 17.18 16.57 1.16
C LYS A 115 17.84 15.27 0.77
N PHE A 116 17.12 14.36 0.14
CA PHE A 116 17.68 13.05 -0.19
C PHE A 116 18.35 13.03 -1.55
N SER A 117 19.40 12.22 -1.69
CA SER A 117 20.29 12.25 -2.84
C SER A 117 19.81 11.32 -3.95
N PRO A 118 19.42 11.86 -5.13
CA PRO A 118 19.13 11.05 -6.32
C PRO A 118 20.35 10.27 -6.79
N LYS A 119 21.55 10.78 -6.53
CA LYS A 119 22.82 10.14 -6.89
C LYS A 119 23.02 8.87 -6.09
N TYR A 120 22.83 8.93 -4.77
CA TYR A 120 22.89 7.75 -3.91
C TYR A 120 21.89 6.69 -4.39
N LEU A 121 20.63 7.11 -4.56
CA LEU A 121 19.54 6.21 -4.93
C LEU A 121 19.84 5.55 -6.28
N PHE A 122 20.14 6.36 -7.30
CA PHE A 122 20.45 5.85 -8.63
C PHE A 122 21.69 4.94 -8.64
N TRP A 123 22.73 5.22 -7.86
CA TRP A 123 23.89 4.31 -7.78
C TRP A 123 23.59 2.99 -7.08
N THR A 124 22.68 2.97 -6.11
CA THR A 124 22.36 1.78 -5.30
C THR A 124 21.47 0.79 -6.04
N ILE A 125 20.62 1.24 -6.97
CA ILE A 125 19.78 0.35 -7.79
C ILE A 125 20.66 -0.72 -8.48
N PRO A 126 20.22 -1.98 -8.64
CA PRO A 126 21.00 -2.99 -9.35
C PRO A 126 21.24 -2.61 -10.81
N SER A 127 22.39 -2.98 -11.38
CA SER A 127 22.69 -2.66 -12.79
C SER A 127 21.74 -3.33 -13.78
N SER A 128 21.09 -4.45 -13.43
CA SER A 128 20.07 -5.09 -14.26
C SER A 128 18.82 -4.25 -14.44
N ASP A 129 18.56 -3.33 -13.51
CA ASP A 129 17.31 -2.58 -13.42
C ASP A 129 17.53 -1.10 -13.81
N LYS A 130 18.70 -0.80 -14.40
CA LYS A 130 19.06 0.50 -14.96
C LYS A 130 19.29 0.41 -16.45
N GLY A 131 19.01 1.50 -17.14
CA GLY A 131 19.49 1.69 -18.50
C GLY A 131 20.99 2.01 -18.52
N ASP A 132 21.68 1.50 -19.54
CA ASP A 132 23.10 1.79 -19.80
C ASP A 132 23.38 3.30 -19.82
N ASP A 133 24.59 3.72 -19.43
CA ASP A 133 25.02 5.12 -19.41
C ASP A 133 24.06 6.08 -18.67
N CYS A 134 23.46 5.61 -17.56
CA CYS A 134 22.47 6.36 -16.77
C CYS A 134 21.21 6.71 -17.58
N ASN A 135 20.73 5.76 -18.40
CA ASN A 135 19.55 5.93 -19.24
C ASN A 135 18.36 5.07 -18.78
N GLY A 136 18.18 4.84 -17.48
CA GLY A 136 16.93 4.19 -17.06
C GLY A 136 16.88 3.86 -15.59
N THR A 137 15.69 3.90 -15.01
CA THR A 137 15.23 2.93 -14.00
C THR A 137 13.70 2.97 -13.95
N GLY A 138 13.06 1.91 -13.45
CA GLY A 138 11.63 1.88 -13.07
C GLY A 138 11.41 2.45 -11.66
N PHE A 139 10.13 2.64 -11.27
CA PHE A 139 9.79 3.09 -9.92
C PHE A 139 9.99 1.99 -8.89
N GLU A 140 9.65 0.74 -9.21
CA GLU A 140 9.78 -0.41 -8.30
C GLU A 140 11.23 -0.57 -7.81
N PRO A 141 12.26 -0.66 -8.68
CA PRO A 141 13.65 -0.82 -8.20
C PRO A 141 14.12 0.35 -7.33
N ALA A 142 13.63 1.56 -7.59
CA ALA A 142 13.97 2.73 -6.79
C ALA A 142 13.35 2.65 -5.40
N TYR A 143 12.07 2.27 -5.31
CA TYR A 143 11.41 2.11 -4.01
C TYR A 143 11.91 0.88 -3.24
N ASP A 144 12.21 -0.23 -3.91
CA ASP A 144 12.78 -1.43 -3.31
C ASP A 144 14.13 -1.12 -2.64
N VAL A 145 14.98 -0.33 -3.29
CA VAL A 145 16.21 0.18 -2.66
C VAL A 145 15.90 1.02 -1.43
N MET A 146 14.89 1.88 -1.48
CA MET A 146 14.52 2.71 -0.33
C MET A 146 13.94 1.88 0.84
N ILE A 147 13.33 0.72 0.60
CA ILE A 147 12.94 -0.23 1.66
C ILE A 147 14.18 -0.98 2.20
N ALA A 148 14.96 -1.57 1.30
CA ALA A 148 16.06 -2.47 1.63
C ALA A 148 17.26 -1.74 2.25
N ASN A 149 17.63 -0.59 1.69
CA ASN A 149 18.82 0.17 2.06
C ASN A 149 18.48 1.54 2.66
N GLY A 150 17.35 2.13 2.28
CA GLY A 150 17.05 3.53 2.52
C GLY A 150 17.77 4.45 1.54
N ILE A 151 17.91 5.73 1.89
CA ILE A 151 18.50 6.72 0.98
C ILE A 151 19.33 7.77 1.74
N ALA A 152 20.55 8.03 1.28
CA ALA A 152 21.43 9.02 1.90
C ALA A 152 20.99 10.46 1.56
N ASP A 153 21.30 11.39 2.45
CA ASP A 153 21.03 12.82 2.24
C ASP A 153 22.06 13.50 1.30
N LEU A 154 21.75 14.71 0.83
CA LEU A 154 22.65 15.50 -0.03
C LEU A 154 23.88 16.04 0.71
N ALA A 155 23.86 16.12 2.04
CA ALA A 155 25.05 16.48 2.81
C ALA A 155 26.11 15.36 2.74
N THR A 156 25.66 14.12 2.67
CA THR A 156 26.45 12.89 2.61
C THR A 156 26.84 12.55 1.19
N THR A 157 25.88 12.60 0.25
CA THR A 157 26.07 12.31 -1.18
C THR A 157 25.63 13.50 -2.04
N PRO A 158 26.46 14.55 -2.18
CA PRO A 158 26.10 15.74 -2.95
C PRO A 158 25.85 15.46 -4.43
N TYR A 159 24.85 16.15 -5.01
CA TYR A 159 24.56 16.12 -6.44
C TYR A 159 25.16 17.34 -7.14
N THR A 160 26.46 17.30 -7.44
CA THR A 160 27.10 18.25 -8.37
C THR A 160 26.99 17.78 -9.82
N ASP A 161 27.14 16.47 -9.98
CA ASP A 161 26.93 15.68 -11.19
C ASP A 161 26.63 14.24 -10.74
N LEU A 162 26.16 13.39 -11.67
CA LEU A 162 25.95 11.98 -11.39
C LEU A 162 27.27 11.19 -11.37
N GLY A 163 28.26 11.61 -12.16
CA GLY A 163 29.53 10.90 -12.27
C GLY A 163 29.43 9.64 -13.14
N ASP A 164 30.21 8.61 -12.81
CA ASP A 164 30.18 7.33 -13.51
C ASP A 164 28.95 6.50 -13.06
N CYS A 165 28.12 6.14 -14.03
CA CYS A 165 26.87 5.38 -13.87
C CYS A 165 27.05 4.01 -13.24
N SER A 166 28.24 3.42 -13.40
CA SER A 166 28.61 2.14 -12.82
C SER A 166 29.16 2.24 -11.39
N SER A 167 29.25 3.47 -10.86
CA SER A 167 29.69 3.69 -9.48
C SER A 167 28.69 3.12 -8.48
N TYR A 168 29.20 2.81 -7.29
CA TYR A 168 28.44 2.33 -6.16
C TYR A 168 28.74 3.21 -4.94
N PRO A 169 27.76 3.48 -4.05
CA PRO A 169 28.01 4.33 -2.90
C PRO A 169 29.09 3.77 -1.96
N ALA A 170 29.77 4.66 -1.26
CA ALA A 170 30.71 4.27 -0.22
C ALA A 170 29.95 3.73 1.00
N SER A 171 30.63 2.91 1.81
CA SER A 171 30.01 2.25 2.98
C SER A 171 29.34 3.23 3.95
N TYR A 172 29.97 4.38 4.21
CA TYR A 172 29.41 5.40 5.12
C TYR A 172 28.11 6.02 4.59
N GLU A 173 27.90 6.03 3.27
CA GLU A 173 26.66 6.53 2.66
C GLU A 173 25.53 5.53 2.90
N HIS A 174 25.81 4.22 2.88
CA HIS A 174 24.84 3.20 3.29
C HIS A 174 24.50 3.28 4.78
N ASP A 175 25.48 3.57 5.64
CA ASP A 175 25.23 3.74 7.08
C ASP A 175 24.27 4.91 7.35
N VAL A 176 24.36 6.01 6.60
CA VAL A 176 23.42 7.13 6.68
C VAL A 176 22.07 6.73 6.10
N ALA A 177 22.05 6.13 4.91
CA ALA A 177 20.84 5.73 4.20
C ALA A 177 19.96 4.79 5.01
N ALA A 178 20.55 3.88 5.79
CA ALA A 178 19.84 2.91 6.61
C ALA A 178 18.89 3.55 7.66
N ASN A 179 19.11 4.82 8.01
CA ASN A 179 18.25 5.58 8.93
C ASN A 179 17.05 6.24 8.21
N HIS A 180 17.01 6.20 6.88
CA HIS A 180 16.04 6.91 6.06
C HIS A 180 15.35 5.96 5.08
N LYS A 181 14.84 4.86 5.63
CA LYS A 181 14.06 3.88 4.88
C LYS A 181 12.64 4.37 4.62
N ILE A 182 11.98 3.80 3.63
CA ILE A 182 10.52 3.77 3.58
C ILE A 182 10.05 2.41 4.09
N GLU A 183 8.83 2.36 4.61
CA GLU A 183 8.21 1.12 5.04
C GLU A 183 7.70 0.34 3.83
N SER A 184 7.00 1.04 2.94
CA SER A 184 6.33 0.41 1.80
C SER A 184 6.00 1.42 0.69
N TYR A 185 5.62 0.91 -0.48
CA TYR A 185 5.02 1.70 -1.55
C TYR A 185 3.86 0.97 -2.19
N ARG A 186 2.98 1.73 -2.83
CA ARG A 186 1.72 1.25 -3.41
C ARG A 186 1.48 1.93 -4.73
N GLN A 187 0.92 1.18 -5.68
CA GLN A 187 0.42 1.79 -6.89
C GLN A 187 -0.94 2.40 -6.64
N VAL A 188 -1.19 3.52 -7.31
CA VAL A 188 -2.42 4.27 -7.21
C VAL A 188 -3.07 4.33 -8.59
N ASN A 189 -4.38 4.07 -8.63
CA ASN A 189 -5.16 4.25 -9.84
C ASN A 189 -5.06 5.69 -10.35
N VAL A 190 -4.75 5.84 -11.63
CA VAL A 190 -4.62 7.15 -12.28
C VAL A 190 -6.01 7.63 -12.71
N ASP A 191 -6.84 7.99 -11.74
CA ASP A 191 -8.11 8.65 -11.96
C ASP A 191 -8.23 9.90 -11.06
N VAL A 192 -9.06 10.85 -11.48
CA VAL A 192 -9.09 12.18 -10.87
C VAL A 192 -9.47 12.12 -9.40
N GLU A 193 -10.43 11.27 -9.08
CA GLU A 193 -10.99 11.18 -7.74
C GLU A 193 -9.97 10.56 -6.79
N THR A 194 -9.42 9.41 -7.16
CA THR A 194 -8.37 8.71 -6.41
C THR A 194 -7.19 9.64 -6.14
N LEU A 195 -6.62 10.28 -7.16
CA LEU A 195 -5.46 11.18 -6.97
C LEU A 195 -5.77 12.35 -6.02
N LYS A 196 -6.98 12.93 -6.09
CA LYS A 196 -7.41 13.98 -5.16
C LYS A 196 -7.51 13.46 -3.73
N GLN A 197 -7.98 12.23 -3.54
CA GLN A 197 -8.11 11.60 -2.22
C GLN A 197 -6.76 11.44 -1.50
N TYR A 198 -5.70 11.05 -2.21
CA TYR A 198 -4.34 10.99 -1.64
C TYR A 198 -3.86 12.37 -1.22
N LEU A 199 -3.97 13.33 -2.12
CA LEU A 199 -3.51 14.69 -1.88
C LEU A 199 -4.25 15.32 -0.70
N ALA A 200 -5.57 15.12 -0.59
CA ALA A 200 -6.39 15.60 0.53
C ALA A 200 -5.98 14.98 1.88
N GLN A 201 -5.41 13.77 1.88
CA GLN A 201 -4.83 13.12 3.05
C GLN A 201 -3.37 13.55 3.31
N GLY A 202 -2.84 14.51 2.55
CA GLY A 202 -1.46 14.95 2.70
C GLY A 202 -0.44 14.00 2.08
N ARG A 203 -0.85 13.15 1.13
CA ARG A 203 0.03 12.17 0.48
C ARG A 203 0.39 12.64 -0.91
N ALA A 204 1.65 13.00 -1.11
CA ALA A 204 2.21 13.22 -2.43
C ALA A 204 2.30 11.90 -3.22
N LEU A 205 2.31 12.00 -4.55
CA LEU A 205 2.38 10.82 -5.42
C LEU A 205 3.49 10.98 -6.44
N SER A 206 4.40 10.01 -6.56
CA SER A 206 5.31 9.97 -7.71
C SER A 206 4.59 9.34 -8.89
N PHE A 207 4.79 9.83 -10.10
CA PHE A 207 4.05 9.34 -11.27
C PHE A 207 4.88 9.41 -12.54
N GLY A 208 4.60 8.49 -13.46
CA GLY A 208 5.17 8.45 -14.78
C GLY A 208 4.29 9.19 -15.78
N ALA A 209 4.91 9.99 -16.64
CA ALA A 209 4.23 10.76 -17.69
C ALA A 209 4.87 10.55 -19.07
N LYS A 210 4.04 10.55 -20.12
CA LYS A 210 4.48 10.65 -21.51
C LYS A 210 4.51 12.11 -21.91
N LEU A 211 5.68 12.60 -22.33
CA LEU A 211 5.90 14.00 -22.66
C LEU A 211 5.92 14.22 -24.17
N GLY A 212 5.38 15.36 -24.59
CA GLY A 212 5.46 15.89 -25.94
C GLY A 212 6.23 17.21 -26.03
N GLU A 213 6.33 17.75 -27.24
CA GLU A 213 7.07 18.97 -27.53
C GLU A 213 6.53 20.19 -26.77
N ASN A 214 5.23 20.25 -26.49
CA ASN A 214 4.61 21.36 -25.77
C ASN A 214 5.07 21.38 -24.31
N PHE A 215 5.07 20.20 -23.65
CA PHE A 215 5.58 20.08 -22.29
C PHE A 215 7.08 20.39 -22.22
N MET A 216 7.87 19.86 -23.16
CA MET A 216 9.32 20.12 -23.20
C MET A 216 9.65 21.61 -23.27
N ALA A 217 8.85 22.39 -24.01
CA ALA A 217 9.03 23.83 -24.16
C ALA A 217 8.27 24.66 -23.10
N TRP A 218 7.60 24.03 -22.13
CA TRP A 218 6.69 24.71 -21.23
C TRP A 218 7.40 25.72 -20.33
N ASN A 219 6.89 26.95 -20.34
CA ASN A 219 7.41 28.06 -19.53
C ASN A 219 6.27 29.06 -19.23
N SER A 220 5.18 28.56 -18.66
CA SER A 220 3.98 29.32 -18.28
C SER A 220 3.40 28.82 -16.95
N GLY A 221 2.68 29.71 -16.25
CA GLY A 221 1.81 29.37 -15.11
C GLY A 221 0.38 29.00 -15.50
N ASP A 222 0.09 28.93 -16.80
CA ASP A 222 -1.18 28.43 -17.33
C ASP A 222 -1.33 26.91 -17.11
N VAL A 223 -2.53 26.39 -17.38
CA VAL A 223 -2.79 24.95 -17.37
C VAL A 223 -2.42 24.34 -18.71
N ILE A 224 -1.61 23.28 -18.72
CA ILE A 224 -1.43 22.44 -19.90
C ILE A 224 -2.60 21.46 -19.99
N ASP A 225 -3.32 21.48 -21.11
CA ASP A 225 -4.51 20.66 -21.37
C ASP A 225 -4.36 19.78 -22.62
N TRP A 226 -3.20 19.83 -23.28
CA TRP A 226 -2.81 18.94 -24.38
C TRP A 226 -1.29 18.94 -24.60
N ASP A 227 -0.80 17.90 -25.26
CA ASP A 227 0.57 17.80 -25.76
C ASP A 227 0.63 17.04 -27.09
N THR A 228 1.77 17.06 -27.77
CA THR A 228 2.02 16.27 -28.97
C THR A 228 2.34 14.83 -28.60
N ASP A 229 1.79 13.85 -29.31
CA ASP A 229 2.07 12.43 -29.10
C ASP A 229 3.31 11.91 -29.86
N THR A 230 3.95 12.77 -30.66
CA THR A 230 5.03 12.42 -31.59
C THR A 230 6.45 12.59 -31.05
N TYR A 231 6.61 13.10 -29.83
CA TYR A 231 7.95 13.28 -29.27
C TYR A 231 8.58 11.92 -28.97
N GLN A 232 9.81 11.72 -29.45
CA GLN A 232 10.60 10.49 -29.30
C GLN A 232 12.02 10.81 -28.82
N GLY A 233 12.20 12.00 -28.23
CA GLY A 233 13.50 12.46 -27.75
C GLY A 233 13.77 12.10 -26.29
N GLN A 234 14.88 12.61 -25.77
CA GLN A 234 15.23 12.48 -24.35
C GLN A 234 14.09 13.02 -23.48
N HIS A 235 13.64 12.24 -22.49
CA HIS A 235 12.47 12.52 -21.63
C HIS A 235 11.09 12.32 -22.29
N ALA A 236 10.98 11.60 -23.41
CA ALA A 236 9.65 11.23 -23.94
C ALA A 236 8.78 10.46 -22.92
N TYR A 237 9.43 9.75 -21.99
CA TYR A 237 8.84 9.29 -20.74
C TYR A 237 9.61 9.91 -19.58
N HIS A 238 8.89 10.35 -18.55
CA HIS A 238 9.46 11.12 -17.47
C HIS A 238 8.77 10.84 -16.14
N ALA A 239 9.50 10.98 -15.04
CA ALA A 239 8.98 10.80 -13.69
C ALA A 239 8.94 12.13 -12.95
N MET A 240 7.83 12.41 -12.30
CA MET A 240 7.58 13.64 -11.54
C MET A 240 6.80 13.34 -10.27
N THR A 241 6.50 14.37 -9.47
CA THR A 241 5.70 14.21 -8.26
C THR A 241 4.48 15.13 -8.29
N LEU A 242 3.32 14.57 -7.99
CA LEU A 242 2.05 15.25 -7.80
C LEU A 242 2.02 15.87 -6.40
N CYS A 243 1.76 17.18 -6.32
CA CYS A 243 1.85 17.94 -5.08
C CYS A 243 0.61 18.79 -4.76
N GLY A 244 -0.48 18.62 -5.49
CA GLY A 244 -1.72 19.32 -5.19
C GLY A 244 -2.73 19.28 -6.34
N TYR A 245 -3.86 19.93 -6.11
CA TYR A 245 -4.92 20.08 -7.10
C TYR A 245 -5.75 21.33 -6.79
N ASP A 246 -6.43 21.87 -7.81
CA ASP A 246 -7.39 22.96 -7.65
C ASP A 246 -8.51 22.83 -8.68
N ASP A 247 -9.74 22.60 -8.20
CA ASP A 247 -10.94 22.41 -9.02
C ASP A 247 -11.32 23.68 -9.81
N SER A 248 -10.80 24.85 -9.40
CA SER A 248 -11.03 26.13 -10.07
C SER A 248 -9.96 26.48 -11.11
N LYS A 249 -8.93 25.63 -11.26
CA LYS A 249 -7.80 25.88 -12.15
C LYS A 249 -8.05 25.31 -13.55
N GLY A 250 -8.03 26.15 -14.57
CA GLY A 250 -8.36 25.72 -15.94
C GLY A 250 -9.87 25.52 -16.13
N ASN A 251 -10.27 24.75 -17.14
CA ASN A 251 -11.68 24.52 -17.45
C ASN A 251 -12.29 23.36 -16.67
N ASN A 252 -11.50 22.34 -16.34
CA ASN A 252 -11.97 21.12 -15.68
C ASN A 252 -11.43 20.97 -14.25
N GLY A 253 -10.61 21.91 -13.79
CA GLY A 253 -9.70 21.71 -12.66
C GLY A 253 -8.34 21.17 -13.13
N ALA A 254 -7.31 21.35 -12.31
CA ALA A 254 -5.96 20.94 -12.66
C ALA A 254 -5.16 20.40 -11.46
N PHE A 255 -4.28 19.45 -11.75
CA PHE A 255 -3.29 18.95 -10.82
C PHE A 255 -2.04 19.83 -10.81
N ARG A 256 -1.42 19.98 -9.65
CA ARG A 256 -0.12 20.64 -9.48
C ARG A 256 0.99 19.60 -9.43
N VAL A 257 2.00 19.80 -10.26
CA VAL A 257 3.12 18.88 -10.42
C VAL A 257 4.42 19.61 -10.16
N VAL A 258 5.34 18.96 -9.43
CA VAL A 258 6.73 19.38 -9.28
C VAL A 258 7.63 18.61 -10.24
N ASN A 259 8.42 19.35 -11.02
CA ASN A 259 9.42 18.80 -11.93
C ASN A 259 10.84 18.97 -11.36
N THR A 260 11.84 18.39 -12.02
CA THR A 260 13.25 18.40 -11.59
C THR A 260 14.19 18.93 -12.67
N TRP A 261 13.78 20.00 -13.35
CA TRP A 261 14.53 20.71 -14.41
C TRP A 261 14.88 22.16 -14.03
N GLY A 262 15.00 22.44 -12.74
CA GLY A 262 15.32 23.76 -12.22
C GLY A 262 14.17 24.77 -12.30
N THR A 263 14.37 25.91 -11.63
CA THR A 263 13.34 26.96 -11.49
C THR A 263 13.09 27.77 -12.78
N SER A 264 13.93 27.59 -13.81
CA SER A 264 13.77 28.28 -15.10
C SER A 264 12.78 27.59 -16.05
N TRP A 265 12.34 26.38 -15.71
CA TRP A 265 11.35 25.63 -16.48
C TRP A 265 9.97 25.79 -15.85
N GLY A 266 8.91 25.83 -16.68
CA GLY A 266 7.53 25.94 -16.21
C GLY A 266 7.23 27.18 -15.36
N ASP A 267 6.38 27.01 -14.35
CA ASP A 267 6.03 28.03 -13.35
C ASP A 267 6.97 27.94 -12.15
N GLY A 268 8.22 28.34 -12.35
CA GLY A 268 9.23 28.28 -11.29
C GLY A 268 9.61 26.86 -10.88
N GLY A 269 9.55 25.89 -11.80
CA GLY A 269 9.78 24.46 -11.58
C GLY A 269 8.50 23.62 -11.41
N TYR A 270 7.33 24.25 -11.41
CA TYR A 270 6.03 23.60 -11.33
C TYR A 270 5.26 23.66 -12.65
N ILE A 271 4.21 22.86 -12.75
CA ILE A 271 3.23 22.95 -13.83
C ILE A 271 1.82 22.61 -13.30
N TRP A 272 0.81 23.23 -13.90
CA TRP A 272 -0.58 22.83 -13.74
C TRP A 272 -1.03 22.00 -14.94
N VAL A 273 -1.57 20.80 -14.70
CA VAL A 273 -2.01 19.87 -15.74
C VAL A 273 -3.51 19.62 -15.59
N ASP A 274 -4.28 19.84 -16.66
CA ASP A 274 -5.73 19.62 -16.65
C ASP A 274 -6.08 18.20 -16.21
N TYR A 275 -7.13 18.03 -15.41
CA TYR A 275 -7.52 16.72 -14.88
C TYR A 275 -7.77 15.67 -15.96
N ASN A 276 -8.49 16.02 -17.02
CA ASN A 276 -8.82 15.06 -18.07
C ASN A 276 -7.59 14.73 -18.90
N PHE A 277 -6.75 15.73 -19.20
CA PHE A 277 -5.49 15.48 -19.90
C PHE A 277 -4.54 14.61 -19.06
N PHE A 278 -4.47 14.86 -17.75
CA PHE A 278 -3.63 14.11 -16.82
C PHE A 278 -3.92 12.61 -16.88
N VAL A 279 -5.18 12.22 -16.72
CA VAL A 279 -5.56 10.80 -16.55
C VAL A 279 -5.75 10.05 -17.87
N ASN A 280 -6.01 10.74 -18.98
CA ASN A 280 -6.28 10.08 -20.26
C ASN A 280 -5.05 9.97 -21.18
N ASP A 281 -4.15 10.97 -21.14
CA ASP A 281 -3.11 11.11 -22.16
C ASP A 281 -1.70 11.34 -21.58
N PHE A 282 -1.61 11.91 -20.37
CA PHE A 282 -0.33 12.35 -19.80
C PHE A 282 0.30 11.33 -18.86
N ALA A 283 -0.39 10.95 -17.78
CA ALA A 283 0.12 10.04 -16.77
C ALA A 283 -0.26 8.59 -17.06
N PHE A 284 0.68 7.65 -16.89
CA PHE A 284 0.46 6.22 -17.13
C PHE A 284 0.59 5.34 -15.88
N CYS A 285 1.20 5.85 -14.80
CA CYS A 285 1.26 5.19 -13.49
C CYS A 285 1.43 6.23 -12.38
N ALA A 286 1.03 5.92 -11.15
CA ALA A 286 1.24 6.74 -9.96
C ALA A 286 1.50 5.87 -8.74
N PHE A 287 2.31 6.35 -7.79
CA PHE A 287 2.75 5.62 -6.60
C PHE A 287 2.71 6.50 -5.36
N ALA A 288 2.16 5.94 -4.28
CA ALA A 288 2.26 6.45 -2.93
C ALA A 288 3.36 5.67 -2.18
N ALA A 289 4.11 6.34 -1.31
CA ALA A 289 5.06 5.67 -0.42
C ALA A 289 4.76 6.05 1.04
N THR A 290 5.04 5.12 1.94
CA THR A 290 4.88 5.31 3.39
C THR A 290 6.24 5.33 4.03
N ASN A 291 6.54 6.38 4.81
CA ASN A 291 7.83 6.50 5.46
C ASN A 291 8.01 5.42 6.53
N LYS A 292 9.24 4.98 6.78
CA LYS A 292 9.52 4.10 7.92
C LYS A 292 9.61 4.96 9.17
N PHE A 293 8.62 4.84 10.05
CA PHE A 293 8.69 5.43 11.38
C PHE A 293 9.76 4.68 12.19
N SER A 294 10.72 5.42 12.76
CA SER A 294 11.42 4.91 13.93
C SER A 294 10.43 4.98 15.08
N ASN A 295 10.13 3.86 15.75
CA ASN A 295 9.30 3.80 16.95
C ASN A 295 10.13 4.20 18.19
N PRO A 296 9.91 5.39 18.75
CA PRO A 296 9.84 5.63 20.19
C PRO A 296 8.37 5.84 20.56
N ASP A 297 7.86 5.39 21.70
CA ASP A 297 6.56 5.84 22.24
C ASP A 297 6.69 7.30 22.74
N SER A 298 6.80 8.12 21.71
CA SER A 298 6.60 9.53 21.47
C SER A 298 5.30 9.87 20.78
N ASP A 299 4.83 8.91 19.96
CA ASP A 299 4.19 9.19 18.68
C ASP A 299 2.77 8.62 18.52
N GLY A 300 2.25 7.97 19.56
CA GLY A 300 0.82 7.66 19.68
C GLY A 300 0.33 6.62 18.67
N ASP A 301 1.13 5.57 18.43
CA ASP A 301 0.74 4.41 17.64
C ASP A 301 0.13 3.26 18.46
N ASN A 302 0.00 3.43 19.77
CA ASN A 302 -0.64 2.49 20.70
C ASN A 302 0.09 1.14 20.78
N GLU A 303 1.41 1.13 20.59
CA GLU A 303 2.30 0.12 21.17
C GLU A 303 2.80 0.61 22.55
N VAL A 304 3.10 -0.31 23.46
CA VAL A 304 3.65 0.04 24.77
C VAL A 304 5.17 0.15 24.65
N ASP A 305 5.69 1.34 24.95
CA ASP A 305 7.13 1.56 25.03
C ASP A 305 7.81 0.60 26.00
N GLU A 306 9.07 0.22 25.69
CA GLU A 306 9.90 -0.58 26.58
C GLU A 306 10.04 0.09 27.97
N GLY A 307 9.20 -0.33 28.93
CA GLY A 307 9.32 0.08 30.33
C GLY A 307 8.04 0.51 31.06
N GLU A 308 6.86 0.57 30.42
CA GLU A 308 5.60 0.77 31.15
C GLU A 308 5.12 -0.52 31.83
N GLN A 309 4.46 -0.40 32.98
CA GLN A 309 4.11 -1.56 33.80
C GLN A 309 2.89 -2.31 33.23
N ASN A 310 3.10 -3.55 32.81
CA ASN A 310 2.11 -4.56 32.35
C ASN A 310 0.88 -4.67 33.28
N GLN A 311 -0.14 -3.84 33.09
CA GLN A 311 -1.45 -3.96 33.76
C GLN A 311 -2.56 -3.51 32.81
N GLY A 312 -3.65 -4.28 32.78
CA GLY A 312 -4.84 -3.96 31.99
C GLY A 312 -5.51 -5.19 31.40
N ILE A 313 -6.40 -4.94 30.44
CA ILE A 313 -6.98 -5.94 29.54
C ILE A 313 -6.03 -6.08 28.34
N ASP A 314 -5.90 -7.31 27.84
CA ASP A 314 -5.12 -7.63 26.63
C ASP A 314 -5.79 -8.84 25.99
N LEU A 315 -6.58 -8.61 24.95
CA LEU A 315 -7.21 -9.62 24.13
C LEU A 315 -6.28 -9.98 22.98
N MET A 316 -6.23 -11.26 22.68
CA MET A 316 -5.33 -11.79 21.67
C MET A 316 -6.05 -12.79 20.79
N ALA A 317 -5.88 -12.67 19.47
CA ALA A 317 -6.24 -13.70 18.53
C ALA A 317 -5.21 -14.84 18.59
N TRP A 318 -5.57 -15.98 19.18
CA TRP A 318 -4.57 -17.02 19.49
C TRP A 318 -4.66 -18.25 18.61
N GLU A 319 -5.87 -18.64 18.19
CA GLU A 319 -6.09 -19.82 17.36
C GLU A 319 -6.97 -19.47 16.17
N LEU A 320 -6.57 -19.91 14.97
CA LEU A 320 -7.40 -19.90 13.78
C LEU A 320 -7.06 -21.08 12.87
N TYR A 321 -8.09 -21.82 12.48
CA TYR A 321 -8.08 -22.86 11.47
C TYR A 321 -9.24 -22.66 10.53
N ASP A 322 -9.03 -22.93 9.25
CA ASP A 322 -10.10 -22.90 8.27
C ASP A 322 -10.07 -24.12 7.38
N LEU A 323 -11.09 -24.97 7.53
CA LEU A 323 -11.14 -26.29 6.92
C LEU A 323 -12.37 -26.42 6.04
N GLN A 324 -12.30 -27.29 5.03
CA GLN A 324 -13.48 -27.77 4.31
C GLN A 324 -14.49 -28.37 5.32
N ASP A 325 -15.77 -28.08 5.16
CA ASP A 325 -16.81 -28.67 6.01
C ASP A 325 -17.09 -30.12 5.58
N ASP A 326 -16.69 -31.08 6.42
CA ASP A 326 -16.90 -32.51 6.19
C ASP A 326 -18.39 -32.90 6.17
N ASN A 327 -19.30 -32.06 6.69
CA ASN A 327 -20.74 -32.29 6.60
C ASN A 327 -21.29 -32.01 5.20
N TYR A 328 -20.58 -31.22 4.39
CA TYR A 328 -20.95 -30.84 3.03
C TYR A 328 -19.78 -31.12 2.05
N PRO A 329 -19.37 -32.39 1.89
CA PRO A 329 -18.17 -32.73 1.10
C PRO A 329 -18.30 -32.42 -0.39
N ASP A 330 -19.52 -32.24 -0.89
CA ASP A 330 -19.81 -31.89 -2.29
C ASP A 330 -19.87 -30.37 -2.53
N ASP A 331 -19.87 -29.56 -1.46
CA ASP A 331 -19.87 -28.10 -1.53
C ASP A 331 -18.47 -27.57 -1.22
N SER A 332 -17.68 -27.32 -2.26
CA SER A 332 -16.29 -26.83 -2.15
C SER A 332 -16.15 -25.42 -1.55
N ARG A 333 -17.27 -24.73 -1.26
CA ARG A 333 -17.30 -23.43 -0.58
C ARG A 333 -17.76 -23.54 0.87
N ALA A 334 -18.29 -24.68 1.29
CA ALA A 334 -18.68 -24.91 2.68
C ALA A 334 -17.43 -25.13 3.55
N ARG A 335 -17.27 -24.29 4.56
CA ARG A 335 -16.08 -24.24 5.41
C ARG A 335 -16.43 -24.16 6.89
N VAL A 336 -15.47 -24.58 7.72
CA VAL A 336 -15.55 -24.47 9.18
C VAL A 336 -14.30 -23.75 9.68
N ALA A 337 -14.51 -22.56 10.25
CA ALA A 337 -13.48 -21.84 10.99
C ALA A 337 -13.46 -22.32 12.44
N LYS A 338 -12.33 -22.82 12.92
CA LYS A 338 -12.10 -23.09 14.35
C LYS A 338 -11.18 -22.04 14.91
N TYR A 339 -11.58 -21.38 15.98
CA TYR A 339 -10.82 -20.24 16.48
C TYR A 339 -10.93 -20.12 17.99
N ASN A 340 -10.04 -19.30 18.55
CA ASN A 340 -10.10 -18.88 19.94
C ASN A 340 -9.40 -17.55 20.14
N ALA A 341 -9.86 -16.84 21.15
CA ALA A 341 -9.29 -15.59 21.62
C ALA A 341 -8.89 -15.75 23.09
N PHE A 342 -7.92 -14.98 23.56
CA PHE A 342 -7.42 -15.08 24.93
C PHE A 342 -7.41 -13.71 25.58
N ASN A 343 -7.85 -13.62 26.83
CA ASN A 343 -7.53 -12.47 27.66
C ASN A 343 -6.21 -12.77 28.39
N SER A 344 -5.08 -12.41 27.78
CA SER A 344 -3.73 -12.55 28.35
C SER A 344 -3.49 -11.56 29.49
N GLY A 345 -4.31 -10.50 29.55
CA GLY A 345 -4.27 -9.41 30.52
C GLY A 345 -4.37 -9.80 31.99
N THR A 346 -4.27 -8.79 32.85
CA THR A 346 -4.41 -8.93 34.31
C THR A 346 -5.82 -8.64 34.82
N GLU A 347 -6.66 -8.02 33.99
CA GLU A 347 -8.01 -7.59 34.36
C GLU A 347 -9.09 -8.43 33.66
N ASN A 348 -10.23 -8.57 34.31
CA ASN A 348 -11.38 -9.24 33.72
C ASN A 348 -12.11 -8.27 32.79
N ILE A 349 -12.69 -8.82 31.72
CA ILE A 349 -13.65 -8.10 30.89
C ILE A 349 -15.05 -8.42 31.41
N ASP A 350 -15.73 -7.43 31.98
CA ASP A 350 -17.12 -7.59 32.40
C ASP A 350 -18.06 -7.60 31.18
N ALA A 351 -19.11 -8.42 31.22
CA ALA A 351 -20.08 -8.58 30.14
C ALA A 351 -20.82 -7.30 29.74
N SER A 352 -20.79 -6.27 30.60
CA SER A 352 -21.33 -4.94 30.30
C SER A 352 -20.46 -4.11 29.36
N ASN A 353 -19.25 -4.58 29.05
CA ASN A 353 -18.44 -4.02 27.98
C ASN A 353 -18.81 -4.78 26.71
N ASP A 354 -19.41 -4.07 25.77
CA ASP A 354 -19.80 -4.63 24.49
C ASP A 354 -18.58 -4.68 23.56
N TRP A 355 -18.23 -5.86 23.04
CA TRP A 355 -17.13 -6.07 22.11
C TRP A 355 -17.41 -7.26 21.17
N ASN A 356 -16.51 -7.55 20.23
CA ASN A 356 -16.73 -8.62 19.26
C ASN A 356 -15.48 -9.29 18.72
N ILE A 357 -15.68 -10.50 18.20
CA ILE A 357 -14.75 -11.18 17.30
C ILE A 357 -15.35 -11.14 15.89
N ILE A 358 -14.55 -10.71 14.90
CA ILE A 358 -14.91 -10.75 13.48
C ILE A 358 -13.92 -11.57 12.69
N TYR A 359 -14.42 -12.31 11.70
CA TYR A 359 -13.58 -12.95 10.70
C TYR A 359 -13.90 -12.32 9.36
N ILE A 360 -12.90 -11.70 8.73
CA ILE A 360 -13.07 -11.00 7.45
C ILE A 360 -12.17 -11.61 6.38
N TYR A 361 -12.53 -11.36 5.13
CA TYR A 361 -11.62 -11.50 3.99
C TYR A 361 -11.44 -10.13 3.34
N TYR A 362 -10.26 -9.85 2.81
CA TYR A 362 -10.01 -8.69 1.96
C TYR A 362 -9.06 -9.04 0.81
N ASN A 363 -9.25 -8.40 -0.35
CA ASN A 363 -8.43 -8.64 -1.53
C ASN A 363 -7.01 -8.13 -1.28
N ALA A 364 -6.01 -8.95 -1.58
CA ALA A 364 -4.60 -8.64 -1.36
C ALA A 364 -4.16 -7.38 -2.10
N ASN A 365 -4.71 -7.13 -3.29
CA ASN A 365 -4.37 -5.99 -4.14
C ASN A 365 -5.37 -4.82 -4.03
N ASN A 366 -6.46 -4.97 -3.25
CA ASN A 366 -7.44 -3.91 -3.00
C ASN A 366 -8.23 -4.19 -1.71
N ALA A 367 -7.73 -3.76 -0.55
CA ALA A 367 -8.40 -4.01 0.73
C ALA A 367 -9.82 -3.42 0.85
N ASN A 368 -10.23 -2.50 -0.03
CA ASN A 368 -11.62 -2.02 -0.06
C ASN A 368 -12.60 -3.07 -0.61
N ASP A 369 -12.12 -4.08 -1.34
CA ASP A 369 -12.86 -5.30 -1.64
C ASP A 369 -12.72 -6.29 -0.48
N TYR A 370 -13.68 -6.23 0.44
CA TYR A 370 -13.68 -7.05 1.66
C TYR A 370 -15.09 -7.50 2.05
N GLY A 371 -15.18 -8.52 2.89
CA GLY A 371 -16.44 -8.97 3.48
C GLY A 371 -16.26 -9.66 4.82
N ILE A 372 -17.39 -9.98 5.46
CA ILE A 372 -17.44 -10.57 6.81
C ILE A 372 -17.94 -12.00 6.70
N LEU A 373 -17.19 -12.94 7.27
CA LEU A 373 -17.47 -14.39 7.33
C LEU A 373 -18.05 -14.82 8.69
N LEU A 374 -17.66 -14.11 9.75
CA LEU A 374 -18.08 -14.35 11.14
C LEU A 374 -18.27 -13.03 11.87
N TYR A 375 -19.31 -12.98 12.70
CA TYR A 375 -19.52 -11.91 13.66
C TYR A 375 -20.05 -12.53 14.96
N ASP A 376 -19.25 -12.44 16.02
CA ASP A 376 -19.50 -13.02 17.33
C ASP A 376 -19.44 -11.91 18.39
N TYR A 377 -20.56 -11.66 19.07
CA TYR A 377 -20.77 -10.48 19.93
C TYR A 377 -20.73 -10.85 21.41
N TYR A 378 -20.17 -9.98 22.24
CA TYR A 378 -20.07 -10.19 23.69
C TYR A 378 -20.73 -8.99 24.35
N THR A 379 -21.81 -9.22 25.10
CA THR A 379 -22.70 -8.16 25.58
C THR A 379 -23.66 -8.66 26.66
N ASP A 380 -24.16 -7.76 27.51
CA ASP A 380 -25.25 -8.01 28.45
C ASP A 380 -26.63 -7.52 27.97
N ASP A 381 -26.73 -7.04 26.72
CA ASP A 381 -27.97 -6.55 26.11
C ASP A 381 -28.98 -7.67 25.78
N TYR A 382 -28.53 -8.93 25.69
CA TYR A 382 -29.35 -10.08 25.34
C TYR A 382 -29.29 -11.18 26.41
N GLY A 383 -30.41 -11.91 26.56
CA GLY A 383 -30.46 -13.10 27.40
C GLY A 383 -30.21 -12.83 28.89
N SER A 384 -29.56 -13.79 29.55
CA SER A 384 -29.11 -13.72 30.94
C SER A 384 -27.67 -14.23 31.04
N TYR A 385 -26.96 -13.86 32.12
CA TYR A 385 -25.56 -14.25 32.33
C TYR A 385 -25.35 -15.76 32.17
N GLY A 386 -24.37 -16.13 31.35
CA GLY A 386 -24.03 -17.50 30.98
C GLY A 386 -24.81 -18.06 29.79
N GLU A 387 -25.69 -17.27 29.17
CA GLU A 387 -26.39 -17.63 27.94
C GLU A 387 -25.64 -17.12 26.70
N ASP A 388 -25.80 -17.86 25.61
CA ASP A 388 -25.41 -17.48 24.26
C ASP A 388 -26.58 -17.72 23.30
N GLY A 389 -26.56 -17.01 22.16
CA GLY A 389 -27.62 -17.09 21.17
C GLY A 389 -27.19 -17.72 19.87
N ASP A 390 -27.81 -18.84 19.51
CA ASP A 390 -27.58 -19.51 18.23
C ASP A 390 -28.04 -18.62 17.06
N LEU A 391 -27.19 -18.50 16.06
CA LEU A 391 -27.50 -17.80 14.81
C LEU A 391 -28.58 -18.53 13.99
N ASN A 392 -28.74 -19.86 14.13
CA ASN A 392 -29.67 -20.67 13.34
C ASN A 392 -30.32 -21.91 14.01
N ASP A 393 -30.01 -22.33 15.24
CA ASP A 393 -30.44 -23.61 15.84
C ASP A 393 -30.02 -24.82 14.96
N TYR A 394 -28.76 -25.26 15.10
CA TYR A 394 -28.23 -26.54 14.56
C TYR A 394 -27.35 -27.28 15.58
N ASN A 395 -27.71 -28.54 15.86
CA ASN A 395 -27.01 -29.45 16.78
C ASN A 395 -25.62 -29.86 16.25
N ALA A 396 -24.55 -29.26 16.79
CA ALA A 396 -23.22 -29.85 16.73
C ALA A 396 -23.13 -30.98 17.77
N GLY A 397 -22.99 -32.22 17.31
CA GLY A 397 -22.78 -33.38 18.17
C GLY A 397 -21.37 -33.37 18.77
N ASP A 398 -21.32 -33.55 20.09
CA ASP A 398 -20.16 -33.82 20.97
C ASP A 398 -18.85 -33.04 20.72
N SER A 399 -18.58 -32.14 21.67
CA SER A 399 -17.30 -31.49 22.04
C SER A 399 -16.78 -30.28 21.24
N GLU A 400 -17.52 -29.82 20.23
CA GLU A 400 -17.23 -28.56 19.51
C GLU A 400 -18.51 -27.72 19.41
N ILE A 401 -18.47 -26.46 19.84
CA ILE A 401 -19.66 -25.63 20.10
C ILE A 401 -19.84 -24.64 18.94
N GLY A 402 -21.06 -24.56 18.42
CA GLY A 402 -21.34 -24.04 17.07
C GLY A 402 -22.16 -22.74 17.01
N ASN A 403 -21.78 -21.86 16.08
CA ASN A 403 -22.61 -20.81 15.45
C ASN A 403 -23.41 -19.83 16.36
N ASN A 404 -22.96 -19.54 17.57
CA ASN A 404 -23.56 -18.51 18.41
C ASN A 404 -23.06 -17.11 18.04
N TRP A 405 -23.94 -16.11 18.01
CA TRP A 405 -23.60 -14.76 17.54
C TRP A 405 -23.62 -13.70 18.64
N TRP A 406 -24.13 -14.02 19.83
CA TRP A 406 -23.98 -13.21 21.03
C TRP A 406 -23.74 -14.07 22.26
N ASN A 407 -23.01 -13.52 23.23
CA ASN A 407 -22.59 -14.20 24.46
C ASN A 407 -22.71 -13.23 25.65
N TYR A 408 -23.46 -13.61 26.68
CA TYR A 408 -23.55 -12.85 27.93
C TYR A 408 -22.63 -13.47 28.98
N ILE A 409 -21.34 -13.12 28.94
CA ILE A 409 -20.33 -13.70 29.83
C ILE A 409 -19.22 -12.69 30.17
N ASN A 410 -18.62 -12.86 31.34
CA ASN A 410 -17.36 -12.18 31.67
C ASN A 410 -16.18 -12.98 31.12
N ILE A 411 -15.12 -12.31 30.65
CA ILE A 411 -13.87 -12.97 30.24
C ILE A 411 -12.82 -12.78 31.33
N PRO A 412 -12.51 -13.82 32.14
CA PRO A 412 -11.52 -13.70 33.19
C PRO A 412 -10.11 -13.50 32.62
N ALA A 413 -9.29 -12.74 33.34
CA ALA A 413 -7.86 -12.63 33.08
C ALA A 413 -7.19 -14.02 33.05
N GLY A 414 -6.32 -14.23 32.06
CA GLY A 414 -5.56 -15.46 31.86
C GLY A 414 -6.38 -16.66 31.35
N GLN A 415 -7.56 -16.42 30.75
CA GLN A 415 -8.39 -17.47 30.16
C GLN A 415 -8.69 -17.20 28.69
N SER A 416 -8.91 -18.29 27.95
CA SER A 416 -9.49 -18.18 26.62
C SER A 416 -10.98 -17.86 26.71
N VAL A 417 -11.49 -17.17 25.69
CA VAL A 417 -12.89 -16.80 25.58
C VAL A 417 -13.77 -18.05 25.52
N ALA A 418 -13.34 -19.07 24.76
CA ALA A 418 -14.05 -20.35 24.73
C ALA A 418 -14.01 -21.09 26.08
N GLN A 419 -12.91 -21.00 26.85
CA GLN A 419 -12.83 -21.57 28.20
C GLN A 419 -13.80 -20.88 29.16
N ALA A 420 -13.93 -19.55 29.08
CA ALA A 420 -14.85 -18.79 29.91
C ALA A 420 -16.32 -19.19 29.66
N LEU A 421 -16.68 -19.41 28.40
CA LEU A 421 -18.03 -19.81 27.98
C LEU A 421 -18.38 -21.25 28.30
N TYR A 422 -17.48 -22.18 27.96
CA TYR A 422 -17.83 -23.60 27.87
C TYR A 422 -17.10 -24.48 28.88
N GLY A 423 -16.06 -23.93 29.52
CA GLY A 423 -15.21 -24.64 30.45
C GLY A 423 -14.24 -25.60 29.76
N GLY A 424 -13.12 -25.86 30.45
CA GLY A 424 -12.04 -26.71 29.95
C GLY A 424 -10.99 -25.92 29.19
N GLU A 425 -9.72 -26.21 29.48
CA GLU A 425 -8.55 -25.52 28.88
C GLU A 425 -8.43 -25.80 27.37
N ASP A 426 -9.00 -26.91 26.91
CA ASP A 426 -9.04 -27.26 25.50
C ASP A 426 -10.26 -26.67 24.77
N ALA A 427 -11.13 -25.85 25.38
CA ALA A 427 -12.32 -25.34 24.69
C ALA A 427 -11.95 -24.45 23.49
N ARG A 428 -12.73 -24.53 22.41
CA ARG A 428 -12.54 -23.75 21.17
C ARG A 428 -13.87 -23.52 20.45
N PHE A 429 -13.96 -22.44 19.68
CA PHE A 429 -15.13 -22.18 18.84
C PHE A 429 -15.06 -22.95 17.53
N SER A 430 -16.24 -23.23 16.96
CA SER A 430 -16.40 -23.83 15.64
C SER A 430 -17.51 -23.09 14.88
N TRP A 431 -17.17 -22.49 13.74
CA TRP A 431 -18.08 -21.67 12.95
C TRP A 431 -18.18 -22.15 11.52
N ALA A 432 -19.37 -22.66 11.15
CA ALA A 432 -19.64 -23.06 9.78
C ALA A 432 -20.04 -21.84 8.94
N TYR A 433 -19.43 -21.69 7.77
CA TYR A 433 -19.75 -20.63 6.83
C TYR A 433 -19.62 -21.12 5.38
N GLU A 434 -20.16 -20.35 4.45
CA GLU A 434 -19.97 -20.59 3.02
C GLU A 434 -19.17 -19.42 2.47
N MET A 435 -18.04 -19.70 1.84
CA MET A 435 -17.20 -18.67 1.25
C MET A 435 -17.96 -17.96 0.13
N PRO A 436 -17.98 -16.61 0.05
CA PRO A 436 -18.62 -15.89 -1.05
C PRO A 436 -17.99 -16.19 -2.41
N GLU A 437 -18.69 -15.90 -3.51
CA GLU A 437 -18.25 -16.14 -4.90
C GLU A 437 -17.17 -15.16 -5.37
N ILE A 438 -16.09 -15.02 -4.60
CA ILE A 438 -14.93 -14.19 -4.93
C ILE A 438 -13.92 -14.93 -5.80
N SER A 439 -13.12 -14.19 -6.57
CA SER A 439 -12.00 -14.76 -7.33
C SER A 439 -10.82 -13.81 -7.29
N GLY A 440 -9.61 -14.34 -7.13
CA GLY A 440 -8.39 -13.57 -6.96
C GLY A 440 -7.67 -13.94 -5.67
N GLU A 441 -6.74 -13.08 -5.26
CA GLU A 441 -5.89 -13.28 -4.08
C GLU A 441 -6.46 -12.51 -2.88
N TYR A 442 -6.69 -13.22 -1.78
CA TYR A 442 -7.32 -12.67 -0.59
C TYR A 442 -6.60 -13.13 0.67
N TYR A 443 -6.49 -12.21 1.63
CA TYR A 443 -6.16 -12.56 3.00
C TYR A 443 -7.44 -12.78 3.79
N LEU A 444 -7.41 -13.75 4.70
CA LEU A 444 -8.46 -13.98 5.68
C LEU A 444 -7.87 -13.64 7.05
N VAL A 445 -8.58 -12.91 7.88
CA VAL A 445 -8.08 -12.48 9.19
C VAL A 445 -9.18 -12.49 10.22
N ILE A 446 -8.92 -13.17 11.34
CA ILE A 446 -9.77 -13.05 12.52
C ILE A 446 -9.22 -11.92 13.39
N ILE A 447 -10.13 -11.12 13.90
CA ILE A 447 -9.84 -9.90 14.64
C ILE A 447 -10.65 -9.97 15.92
N VAL A 448 -9.91 -10.05 17.02
CA VAL A 448 -10.44 -9.94 18.38
C VAL A 448 -10.51 -8.46 18.72
N ASP A 449 -11.53 -8.10 19.49
CA ASP A 449 -12.00 -6.73 19.63
C ASP A 449 -12.06 -5.95 18.30
N GLY A 450 -12.64 -6.55 17.27
CA GLY A 450 -12.57 -5.97 15.93
C GLY A 450 -13.28 -4.62 15.75
N TYR A 451 -13.95 -4.09 16.78
CA TYR A 451 -14.50 -2.74 16.79
C TYR A 451 -13.65 -1.73 17.56
N ASP A 452 -12.53 -2.17 18.14
CA ASP A 452 -11.55 -1.34 18.83
C ASP A 452 -12.22 -0.50 19.93
N VAL A 453 -12.95 -1.20 20.81
CA VAL A 453 -13.80 -0.61 21.86
C VAL A 453 -13.26 -0.89 23.26
N ILE A 454 -12.52 -1.99 23.43
CA ILE A 454 -11.80 -2.30 24.65
C ILE A 454 -10.45 -1.58 24.55
N GLN A 455 -10.08 -0.88 25.61
CA GLN A 455 -8.75 -0.29 25.66
C GLN A 455 -7.75 -1.37 26.10
N GLU A 456 -6.87 -1.75 25.19
CA GLU A 456 -5.98 -2.90 25.38
C GLU A 456 -4.53 -2.47 25.60
N PHE A 457 -3.72 -3.39 26.10
CA PHE A 457 -2.27 -3.20 26.23
C PHE A 457 -1.60 -3.17 24.85
N ASP A 458 -1.90 -4.15 24.00
CA ASP A 458 -1.38 -4.24 22.64
C ASP A 458 -2.54 -4.53 21.70
N GLU A 459 -2.70 -3.69 20.68
CA GLU A 459 -3.79 -3.79 19.71
C GLU A 459 -3.38 -4.54 18.45
N SER A 460 -2.09 -4.82 18.28
CA SER A 460 -1.55 -5.50 17.11
C SER A 460 -1.76 -7.01 17.22
N ASN A 461 -1.70 -7.55 18.43
CA ASN A 461 -1.93 -8.96 18.75
C ASN A 461 -3.42 -9.37 18.65
N ASN A 462 -4.33 -8.41 18.44
CA ASN A 462 -5.74 -8.68 18.15
C ASN A 462 -5.99 -9.37 16.80
N TYR A 463 -4.97 -9.46 15.95
CA TYR A 463 -5.08 -9.95 14.58
C TYR A 463 -4.43 -11.32 14.43
N PHE A 464 -5.10 -12.20 13.69
CA PHE A 464 -4.51 -13.47 13.27
C PHE A 464 -4.89 -13.77 11.84
N TYR A 465 -3.90 -13.68 10.96
CA TYR A 465 -4.04 -13.89 9.52
C TYR A 465 -3.89 -15.36 9.15
N LEU A 466 -4.79 -15.78 8.25
CA LEU A 466 -4.71 -17.03 7.53
C LEU A 466 -4.13 -16.76 6.14
N THR A 467 -2.98 -17.39 5.87
CA THR A 467 -2.18 -17.19 4.66
C THR A 467 -1.94 -18.51 3.94
N ASP A 468 -1.37 -18.43 2.73
CA ASP A 468 -0.81 -19.60 2.06
C ASP A 468 0.43 -20.14 2.81
N ALA A 469 1.03 -21.21 2.29
CA ALA A 469 2.19 -21.84 2.93
C ALA A 469 3.44 -20.93 3.04
N ASN A 470 3.54 -19.86 2.24
CA ASN A 470 4.65 -18.93 2.21
C ASN A 470 4.37 -17.65 3.02
N GLY A 471 3.14 -17.49 3.56
CA GLY A 471 2.74 -16.26 4.24
C GLY A 471 2.12 -15.22 3.30
N GLY A 472 1.86 -15.57 2.05
CA GLY A 472 1.15 -14.77 1.06
C GLY A 472 -0.37 -14.95 1.09
N PRO A 473 -1.08 -14.27 0.18
CA PRO A 473 -2.53 -14.36 0.09
C PRO A 473 -2.98 -15.74 -0.42
N ILE A 474 -4.23 -16.07 -0.13
CA ILE A 474 -4.87 -17.30 -0.58
C ILE A 474 -5.61 -17.01 -1.90
N THR A 475 -5.40 -17.84 -2.90
CA THR A 475 -6.07 -17.79 -4.19
C THR A 475 -7.45 -18.43 -4.11
N PHE A 476 -8.46 -17.69 -4.57
CA PHE A 476 -9.84 -18.15 -4.71
C PHE A 476 -10.27 -18.17 -6.17
N TYR A 477 -11.08 -19.17 -6.52
CA TYR A 477 -11.83 -19.21 -7.78
C TYR A 477 -13.30 -19.50 -7.48
N ASN A 478 -14.16 -18.51 -7.73
CA ASN A 478 -15.59 -18.58 -7.42
C ASN A 478 -15.88 -19.04 -5.97
N GLY A 479 -15.13 -18.51 -5.01
CA GLY A 479 -15.20 -18.86 -3.58
C GLY A 479 -14.50 -20.16 -3.19
N VAL A 480 -13.96 -20.92 -4.15
CA VAL A 480 -13.21 -22.15 -3.86
C VAL A 480 -11.76 -21.80 -3.61
N MET A 481 -11.29 -22.15 -2.43
CA MET A 481 -9.89 -22.02 -2.01
C MET A 481 -9.00 -22.98 -2.83
N GLN A 482 -7.95 -22.47 -3.48
CA GLN A 482 -7.11 -23.28 -4.38
C GLN A 482 -5.99 -24.03 -3.66
N GLU A 483 -5.56 -23.54 -2.50
CA GLU A 483 -4.58 -24.18 -1.63
C GLU A 483 -5.11 -24.33 -0.19
N SER A 484 -4.54 -25.26 0.56
CA SER A 484 -4.80 -25.32 2.00
C SER A 484 -4.02 -24.21 2.69
N PRO A 485 -4.64 -23.49 3.64
CA PRO A 485 -3.95 -22.43 4.36
C PRO A 485 -2.82 -23.02 5.21
N ALA A 486 -1.81 -22.19 5.51
CA ALA A 486 -0.76 -22.55 6.43
C ALA A 486 -1.37 -22.99 7.77
N LYS A 487 -0.86 -24.10 8.32
CA LYS A 487 -1.19 -24.50 9.68
C LYS A 487 -0.41 -23.61 10.65
N SER A 488 -1.09 -22.69 11.29
CA SER A 488 -0.56 -21.86 12.37
C SER A 488 -1.18 -22.34 13.68
N PHE A 489 -0.40 -23.08 14.47
CA PHE A 489 -0.86 -23.59 15.76
C PHE A 489 0.29 -23.73 16.75
N GLU A 490 0.07 -23.19 17.94
CA GLU A 490 0.84 -23.53 19.14
C GLU A 490 -0.04 -24.30 20.13
N LYS A 491 0.16 -25.61 20.19
CA LYS A 491 -0.57 -26.46 21.14
C LYS A 491 -0.18 -26.14 22.57
N ASN A 492 -1.17 -25.90 23.43
CA ASN A 492 -1.04 -25.88 24.89
C ASN A 492 -0.13 -24.79 25.47
N LEU A 493 -0.05 -23.64 24.81
CA LEU A 493 0.55 -22.43 25.38
C LEU A 493 -0.57 -21.43 25.64
N ASN A 494 -0.70 -21.02 26.90
CA ASN A 494 -1.51 -19.85 27.23
C ASN A 494 -0.63 -18.64 26.97
N PRO A 495 -1.07 -17.68 26.15
CA PRO A 495 -0.31 -16.46 25.92
C PRO A 495 -0.14 -15.68 27.22
N GLN A 496 0.95 -14.93 27.29
CA GLN A 496 1.25 -13.96 28.34
C GLN A 496 1.07 -12.54 27.81
N ILE A 497 0.91 -11.58 28.71
CA ILE A 497 0.86 -10.16 28.35
C ILE A 497 2.13 -9.79 27.59
N GLY A 498 1.94 -9.16 26.43
CA GLY A 498 3.02 -8.73 25.53
C GLY A 498 3.59 -9.83 24.64
N ASP A 499 2.95 -11.01 24.59
CA ASP A 499 3.22 -11.98 23.53
C ASP A 499 2.58 -11.50 22.22
N ASP A 500 3.33 -11.60 21.12
CA ASP A 500 2.79 -11.40 19.78
C ASP A 500 1.81 -12.54 19.42
N SER A 501 0.75 -12.20 18.68
CA SER A 501 -0.10 -13.23 18.10
C SER A 501 0.64 -13.96 16.97
N PRO A 502 0.56 -15.31 16.87
CA PRO A 502 1.45 -16.11 16.02
C PRO A 502 1.46 -15.75 14.53
N LYS A 503 0.41 -15.07 14.05
CA LYS A 503 0.25 -14.58 12.69
C LYS A 503 -0.38 -13.19 12.68
N GLN A 504 0.17 -12.24 13.45
CA GLN A 504 -0.39 -10.88 13.57
C GLN A 504 -0.13 -9.94 12.40
N SER A 505 0.66 -10.36 11.40
CA SER A 505 0.93 -9.58 10.19
C SER A 505 1.17 -10.49 8.99
N VAL A 506 0.89 -9.94 7.80
CA VAL A 506 1.15 -10.55 6.49
C VAL A 506 2.35 -9.92 5.76
N ILE A 507 2.94 -8.87 6.34
CA ILE A 507 4.18 -8.28 5.85
C ILE A 507 5.31 -9.27 6.14
N THR A 508 5.99 -9.70 5.08
CA THR A 508 7.13 -10.61 5.12
C THR A 508 8.22 -10.09 4.20
N GLU A 509 9.40 -10.71 4.21
CA GLU A 509 10.45 -10.40 3.22
C GLU A 509 9.97 -10.61 1.76
N GLU A 510 8.99 -11.49 1.57
CA GLU A 510 8.42 -11.85 0.26
C GLU A 510 7.23 -10.96 -0.13
N ASN A 511 6.52 -10.40 0.85
CA ASN A 511 5.36 -9.51 0.67
C ASN A 511 5.54 -8.21 1.46
N LEU A 512 6.61 -7.46 1.16
CA LEU A 512 6.94 -6.22 1.87
C LEU A 512 5.86 -5.13 1.72
N ASN A 513 5.11 -5.20 0.62
CA ASN A 513 4.04 -4.28 0.32
C ASN A 513 2.64 -4.78 0.73
N ALA A 514 2.53 -5.90 1.45
CA ALA A 514 1.23 -6.27 2.01
C ALA A 514 0.70 -5.17 2.95
N TYR A 515 -0.61 -5.06 3.09
CA TYR A 515 -1.20 -4.12 4.05
C TYR A 515 -0.77 -4.48 5.46
N SER A 516 -0.27 -3.49 6.19
CA SER A 516 0.03 -3.59 7.61
C SER A 516 -1.26 -3.77 8.41
N THR A 517 -1.14 -4.38 9.59
CA THR A 517 -2.25 -4.45 10.56
C THR A 517 -2.78 -3.08 10.95
N LYS A 518 -1.91 -2.07 11.02
CA LYS A 518 -2.28 -0.66 11.25
C LYS A 518 -3.18 -0.11 10.13
N GLU A 519 -2.89 -0.42 8.87
CA GLU A 519 -3.72 -0.03 7.73
C GLU A 519 -5.08 -0.74 7.76
N ILE A 520 -5.11 -2.03 8.06
CA ILE A 520 -6.36 -2.81 8.17
C ILE A 520 -7.20 -2.32 9.36
N ARG A 521 -6.61 -2.00 10.51
CA ARG A 521 -7.32 -1.38 11.64
C ARG A 521 -7.96 -0.06 11.24
N LYS A 522 -7.19 0.85 10.62
CA LYS A 522 -7.70 2.14 10.13
C LYS A 522 -8.85 1.96 9.12
N LEU A 523 -8.76 0.96 8.24
CA LEU A 523 -9.84 0.58 7.33
C LEU A 523 -11.09 0.21 8.13
N ILE A 524 -10.96 -0.67 9.12
CA ILE A 524 -12.08 -1.13 9.95
C ILE A 524 -12.72 0.03 10.70
N ASP A 525 -11.93 0.86 11.40
CA ASP A 525 -12.42 2.04 12.13
C ASP A 525 -13.23 2.98 11.23
N TYR A 526 -12.71 3.23 10.04
CA TYR A 526 -13.40 4.07 9.08
C TYR A 526 -14.72 3.44 8.62
N ARG A 527 -14.70 2.14 8.28
CA ARG A 527 -15.88 1.43 7.82
C ARG A 527 -16.93 1.28 8.93
N LEU A 528 -16.53 1.22 10.20
CA LEU A 528 -17.42 1.30 11.35
C LEU A 528 -18.12 2.65 11.46
N LYS A 529 -17.36 3.75 11.33
CA LYS A 529 -17.91 5.12 11.35
C LYS A 529 -18.91 5.34 10.21
N SER A 530 -18.66 4.76 9.03
CA SER A 530 -19.56 4.81 7.87
C SER A 530 -20.79 3.88 7.97
N GLY A 531 -20.83 3.02 8.98
CA GLY A 531 -21.87 2.00 9.15
C GLY A 531 -21.75 0.80 8.20
N ASP A 532 -20.70 0.69 7.38
CA ASP A 532 -20.57 -0.35 6.36
C ASP A 532 -20.36 -1.74 6.95
N ILE A 533 -19.48 -1.84 7.95
CA ILE A 533 -19.22 -3.10 8.66
C ILE A 533 -20.50 -3.61 9.34
N GLN A 534 -21.26 -2.74 10.00
CA GLN A 534 -22.51 -3.13 10.66
C GLN A 534 -23.57 -3.59 9.64
N ARG A 535 -23.64 -2.95 8.46
CA ARG A 535 -24.51 -3.39 7.36
C ARG A 535 -24.10 -4.78 6.86
N LYS A 536 -22.82 -5.00 6.55
CA LYS A 536 -22.30 -6.30 6.09
C LYS A 536 -22.52 -7.40 7.14
N ALA A 537 -22.27 -7.13 8.42
CA ALA A 537 -22.53 -8.05 9.52
C ALA A 537 -24.03 -8.39 9.62
N SER A 538 -24.91 -7.40 9.46
CA SER A 538 -26.37 -7.60 9.47
C SER A 538 -26.88 -8.42 8.27
N MET A 539 -26.25 -8.26 7.10
CA MET A 539 -26.53 -9.06 5.91
C MET A 539 -26.14 -10.53 6.12
N LEU A 540 -24.99 -10.79 6.75
CA LEU A 540 -24.57 -12.15 7.13
C LEU A 540 -25.62 -12.83 8.03
N LYS A 541 -26.13 -12.11 9.04
CA LYS A 541 -27.22 -12.58 9.91
C LYS A 541 -28.48 -12.91 9.12
N SER A 542 -28.87 -12.06 8.18
CA SER A 542 -30.10 -12.22 7.39
C SER A 542 -30.03 -13.35 6.35
N ALA A 543 -28.87 -13.54 5.71
CA ALA A 543 -28.67 -14.55 4.66
C ALA A 543 -28.78 -15.99 5.19
N LYS A 544 -28.28 -16.24 6.41
CA LYS A 544 -28.36 -17.56 7.05
C LYS A 544 -29.79 -17.92 7.50
N VAL A 545 -30.59 -16.94 7.94
CA VAL A 545 -32.01 -17.14 8.30
C VAL A 545 -32.88 -17.49 7.06
N GLY A 546 -32.58 -16.91 5.90
CA GLY A 546 -33.36 -17.11 4.66
C GLY A 546 -33.32 -18.52 4.07
N LYS A 547 -32.20 -19.24 4.21
CA LYS A 547 -32.03 -20.61 3.65
C LYS A 547 -32.97 -21.67 4.27
N LYS A 548 -33.55 -21.44 5.47
CA LYS A 548 -34.51 -22.37 6.10
C LYS A 548 -35.94 -22.29 5.55
N THR A 549 -36.32 -21.22 4.83
CA THR A 549 -37.72 -21.08 4.35
C THR A 549 -38.04 -21.81 3.03
N ASN A 550 -37.02 -22.38 2.37
CA ASN A 550 -37.16 -23.07 1.08
C ASN A 550 -36.78 -24.57 1.13
N GLY A 551 -36.76 -25.18 2.32
CA GLY A 551 -36.52 -26.62 2.53
C GLY A 551 -37.79 -27.44 2.70
#